data_AF-A0A4R0IQN4-F1
#
_entry.id   AF-A0A4R0IQN4-F1
#
_cell.length_a   1.000
_cell.length_b   1.000
_cell.length_c   1.000
_cell.angle_alpha   90.00
_cell.angle_beta   90.00
_cell.angle_gamma   90.00
#
_symmetry.space_group_name_H-M   'P 1'
#
loop_
_entity.id
_entity.type
_entity.pdbx_description
1 polymer ?
#
loop_
_entity_poly.entity_id
_entity_poly.type
_entity_poly.pdbx_seq_one_letter_code
_entity_poly.pdbx_strand_id
1 'polypeptide(L)'
;MMTFQIKIEGFADADEALAMQEPVARVLCPVAEHNGPCEIPWAFTLTDNHDLVLGIYTTRQRAAELTADVQQATAHPTALTKAPPGHFDDLADQYRIEHPST
;
A
#
# COMPACT_ATOMS: atom_id res chain seq x y z
N MET A 1 -8.17 -13.27 0.07
CA MET A 1 -7.29 -12.09 0.20
C MET A 1 -7.52 -11.45 1.57
N MET A 2 -6.60 -10.63 2.06
CA MET A 2 -6.76 -9.86 3.29
C MET A 2 -5.94 -8.58 3.20
N THR A 3 -6.16 -7.67 4.14
CA THR A 3 -5.42 -6.41 4.20
C THR A 3 -4.09 -6.58 4.90
N PHE A 4 -3.03 -6.14 4.24
CA PHE A 4 -1.67 -6.03 4.77
C PHE A 4 -1.28 -4.57 4.83
N GLN A 5 -0.29 -4.26 5.65
CA GLN A 5 0.35 -2.96 5.64
C GLN A 5 1.85 -3.10 5.45
N ILE A 6 2.42 -2.22 4.64
CA ILE A 6 3.85 -2.04 4.46
C ILE A 6 4.20 -0.69 5.08
N LYS A 7 4.96 -0.73 6.16
CA LYS A 7 5.52 0.48 6.80
C LYS A 7 6.82 0.82 6.11
N ILE A 8 6.99 2.07 5.70
CA ILE A 8 8.19 2.62 5.06
C ILE A 8 8.75 3.67 6.02
N GLU A 9 10.00 3.50 6.44
CA GLU A 9 10.58 4.20 7.60
C GLU A 9 11.76 5.10 7.22
N GLY A 10 12.17 5.95 8.16
CA GLY A 10 13.42 6.70 8.06
C GLY A 10 13.32 8.04 7.33
N PHE A 11 12.13 8.62 7.30
CA PHE A 11 11.90 9.99 6.83
C PHE A 11 12.23 11.00 7.91
N ALA A 12 12.76 12.16 7.53
CA ALA A 12 13.01 13.27 8.44
C ALA A 12 11.70 13.94 8.88
N ASP A 13 10.73 14.02 7.97
CA ASP A 13 9.43 14.65 8.20
C ASP A 13 8.34 14.11 7.27
N ALA A 14 7.10 14.55 7.51
CA ALA A 14 5.93 14.07 6.78
C ALA A 14 5.95 14.44 5.29
N ASP A 15 6.59 15.54 4.88
CA ASP A 15 6.63 15.94 3.47
C ASP A 15 7.49 14.96 2.67
N GLU A 16 8.64 14.57 3.22
CA GLU A 16 9.51 13.55 2.65
C GLU A 16 8.79 12.19 2.52
N ALA A 17 8.04 11.80 3.56
CA ALA A 17 7.25 10.58 3.55
C ALA A 17 6.13 10.62 2.48
N LEU A 18 5.42 11.75 2.36
CA LEU A 18 4.35 11.93 1.38
C LEU A 18 4.87 11.95 -0.05
N ALA A 19 6.08 12.47 -0.29
CA ALA A 19 6.74 12.44 -1.60
C ALA A 19 6.95 11.00 -2.12
N MET A 20 6.97 9.99 -1.25
CA MET A 20 7.08 8.59 -1.64
C MET A 20 5.77 7.95 -2.11
N GLN A 21 4.61 8.61 -1.95
CA GLN A 21 3.33 8.05 -2.39
C GLN A 21 3.30 7.76 -3.89
N GLU A 22 3.80 8.67 -4.72
CA GLU A 22 3.86 8.48 -6.17
C GLU A 22 4.80 7.33 -6.60
N PRO A 23 6.06 7.28 -6.14
CA PRO A 23 6.94 6.13 -6.38
C PRO A 23 6.31 4.80 -5.98
N VAL A 24 5.66 4.75 -4.82
CA VAL A 24 5.03 3.52 -4.30
C VAL A 24 3.79 3.15 -5.09
N ALA A 25 2.95 4.11 -5.48
CA ALA A 25 1.79 3.86 -6.32
C ALA A 25 2.17 3.25 -7.68
N ARG A 26 3.29 3.70 -8.27
CA ARG A 26 3.80 3.16 -9.55
C ARG A 26 4.25 1.70 -9.48
N VAL A 27 4.64 1.22 -8.29
CA VAL A 27 4.91 -0.21 -8.07
C VAL A 27 3.63 -1.03 -8.15
N LEU A 28 2.53 -0.51 -7.60
CA LEU A 28 1.23 -1.19 -7.53
C LEU A 28 0.50 -1.13 -8.86
N CYS A 29 0.59 0.00 -9.55
CA CYS A 29 0.01 0.16 -10.87
C CYS A 29 0.91 1.08 -11.72
N PRO A 30 1.49 0.60 -12.82
CA PRO A 30 2.42 1.40 -13.63
C PRO A 30 1.72 2.46 -14.50
N VAL A 31 0.39 2.44 -14.58
CA VAL A 31 -0.41 3.35 -15.41
C VAL A 31 -0.67 4.64 -14.65
N ALA A 32 -0.18 5.78 -15.14
CA ALA A 32 -0.32 7.08 -14.46
C ALA A 32 -1.80 7.52 -14.30
N GLU A 33 -2.65 7.18 -15.27
CA GLU A 33 -4.09 7.44 -15.23
C GLU A 33 -4.82 6.17 -14.80
N HIS A 34 -4.78 5.89 -13.49
CA HIS A 34 -5.45 4.75 -12.84
C HIS A 34 -6.97 4.81 -13.05
N ASN A 35 -7.46 4.24 -14.14
CA ASN A 35 -8.89 4.01 -14.35
C ASN A 35 -9.20 2.60 -13.84
N GLY A 36 -9.73 2.52 -12.61
CA GLY A 36 -10.01 1.25 -11.94
C GLY A 36 -10.92 0.30 -12.75
N PRO A 37 -11.02 -0.97 -12.35
CA PRO A 37 -10.51 -1.53 -11.09
C PRO A 37 -9.02 -1.90 -11.15
N CYS A 38 -8.29 -1.58 -10.08
CA CYS A 38 -6.88 -1.97 -9.95
C CYS A 38 -6.78 -3.41 -9.44
N GLU A 39 -5.78 -4.17 -9.93
CA GLU A 39 -5.54 -5.57 -9.50
C GLU A 39 -5.37 -5.68 -7.96
N ILE A 40 -4.77 -4.66 -7.36
CA ILE A 40 -4.47 -4.60 -5.94
C ILE A 40 -5.00 -3.26 -5.44
N PRO A 41 -6.08 -3.20 -4.67
CA PRO A 41 -6.50 -1.97 -4.02
C PRO A 41 -5.49 -1.54 -2.96
N TRP A 42 -5.20 -0.24 -2.90
CA TRP A 42 -4.27 0.34 -1.93
C TRP A 42 -4.75 1.68 -1.36
N ALA A 43 -4.21 2.03 -0.21
CA ALA A 43 -4.36 3.33 0.42
C ALA A 43 -3.12 3.70 1.21
N PHE A 44 -2.91 4.99 1.43
CA PHE A 44 -1.79 5.50 2.23
C PHE A 44 -2.28 6.15 3.52
N THR A 45 -1.47 6.07 4.56
CA THR A 45 -1.59 6.91 5.76
C THR A 45 -0.20 7.22 6.32
N LEU A 46 -0.12 8.12 7.30
CA LEU A 46 1.11 8.43 8.03
C LEU A 46 0.98 7.95 9.48
N THR A 47 2.09 7.53 10.08
CA THR A 47 2.18 7.36 11.53
C THR A 47 2.49 8.70 12.21
N ASP A 48 2.32 8.76 13.53
CA ASP A 48 2.75 9.91 14.35
C ASP A 48 4.27 10.20 14.23
N ASN A 49 5.07 9.20 13.82
CA ASN A 49 6.50 9.34 13.61
C ASN A 49 6.87 9.71 12.16
N HIS A 50 5.89 10.15 11.36
CA HIS A 50 6.05 10.48 9.94
C HIS A 50 6.45 9.29 9.05
N ASP A 51 6.23 8.05 9.48
CA ASP A 51 6.43 6.89 8.60
C ASP A 51 5.27 6.76 7.62
N LEU A 52 5.56 6.48 6.36
CA LEU A 52 4.53 6.20 5.35
C LEU A 52 4.04 4.76 5.51
N VAL A 53 2.72 4.58 5.59
CA VAL A 53 2.09 3.27 5.68
C VAL A 53 1.23 3.04 4.44
N LEU A 54 1.60 2.03 3.67
CA LEU A 54 0.85 1.52 2.53
C LEU A 54 -0.04 0.37 2.99
N GLY A 55 -1.36 0.54 2.95
CA GLY A 55 -2.34 -0.54 3.07
C GLY A 55 -2.60 -1.18 1.70
N ILE A 56 -2.61 -2.51 1.63
CA ILE A 56 -2.91 -3.27 0.40
C ILE A 56 -3.85 -4.44 0.67
N TYR A 57 -4.84 -4.65 -0.20
CA TYR A 57 -5.73 -5.82 -0.13
C TYR A 57 -5.30 -6.89 -1.14
N THR A 58 -4.62 -7.94 -0.67
CA THR A 58 -4.05 -8.96 -1.57
C THR A 58 -3.81 -10.31 -0.85
N THR A 59 -3.06 -11.22 -1.48
CA THR A 59 -2.57 -12.45 -0.86
C THR A 59 -1.26 -12.21 -0.11
N ARG A 60 -0.93 -13.04 0.89
CA ARG A 60 0.33 -12.89 1.64
C ARG A 60 1.57 -12.96 0.75
N GLN A 61 1.58 -13.87 -0.23
CA GLN A 61 2.71 -14.01 -1.16
C GLN A 61 2.90 -12.72 -1.96
N ARG A 62 1.82 -12.19 -2.54
CA ARG A 62 1.86 -10.95 -3.32
C ARG A 62 2.26 -9.74 -2.47
N ALA A 63 1.80 -9.67 -1.22
CA ALA A 63 2.23 -8.62 -0.28
C ALA A 63 3.74 -8.67 0.01
N ALA A 64 4.32 -9.87 0.12
CA ALA A 64 5.76 -10.03 0.32
C ALA A 64 6.58 -9.60 -0.91
N GLU A 65 6.11 -9.95 -2.12
CA GLU A 65 6.70 -9.48 -3.39
C GLU A 65 6.69 -7.94 -3.46
N LEU A 66 5.51 -7.34 -3.24
CA LEU A 66 5.36 -5.87 -3.26
C LEU A 66 6.22 -5.17 -2.20
N THR A 67 6.44 -5.80 -1.04
CA THR A 67 7.31 -5.20 0.00
C THR A 67 8.73 -5.02 -0.52
N ALA A 68 9.27 -6.01 -1.23
CA ALA A 68 10.61 -5.92 -1.82
C ALA A 68 10.67 -4.85 -2.92
N ASP A 69 9.65 -4.79 -3.78
CA ASP A 69 9.57 -3.80 -4.85
C ASP A 69 9.44 -2.36 -4.29
N VAL A 70 8.64 -2.17 -3.23
CA VAL A 70 8.49 -0.89 -2.52
C VAL A 70 9.79 -0.47 -1.86
N GLN A 71 10.50 -1.41 -1.23
CA GLN A 71 11.81 -1.14 -0.64
C GLN A 71 12.80 -0.65 -1.70
N GLN A 72 12.80 -1.28 -2.88
CA GLN A 72 13.67 -0.89 -3.98
C GLN A 72 13.27 0.48 -4.56
N ALA A 73 11.98 0.76 -4.71
CA ALA A 73 11.49 2.00 -5.30
C ALA A 73 11.71 3.23 -4.40
N THR A 74 11.65 3.04 -3.09
CA THR A 74 11.81 4.12 -2.11
C THR A 74 13.26 4.28 -1.64
N ALA A 75 14.05 3.21 -1.67
CA ALA A 75 15.35 3.12 -0.99
C ALA A 75 15.27 3.34 0.53
N HIS A 76 14.08 3.18 1.11
CA HIS A 76 13.82 3.26 2.54
C HIS A 76 13.61 1.85 3.14
N PRO A 77 13.95 1.63 4.43
CA PRO A 77 13.59 0.41 5.13
C PRO A 77 12.08 0.17 5.12
N THR A 78 11.68 -1.10 4.91
CA THR A 78 10.26 -1.48 4.87
C THR A 78 9.96 -2.67 5.78
N ALA A 79 8.79 -2.66 6.43
CA ALA A 79 8.29 -3.76 7.24
C ALA A 79 6.87 -4.17 6.84
N LEU A 80 6.68 -5.45 6.53
CA LEU A 80 5.38 -6.03 6.20
C LEU A 80 4.71 -6.62 7.45
N THR A 81 3.48 -6.19 7.72
CA THR A 81 2.62 -6.79 8.74
C THR A 81 1.20 -6.98 8.23
N LYS A 82 0.40 -7.79 8.94
CA LYS A 82 -1.05 -7.83 8.70
C LYS A 82 -1.65 -6.52 9.21
N ALA A 83 -2.57 -5.92 8.45
CA ALA A 83 -3.27 -4.73 8.93
C ALA A 83 -4.09 -5.07 10.18
N PRO A 84 -4.09 -4.21 11.21
CA PRO A 84 -4.98 -4.38 12.35
C PRO A 84 -6.45 -4.26 11.91
N PRO A 85 -7.39 -4.91 12.63
CA PRO A 85 -8.81 -4.77 12.33
C PRO A 85 -9.24 -3.31 12.45
N GLY A 86 -10.05 -2.81 11.52
CA GLY A 86 -10.45 -1.40 11.42
C GLY A 86 -9.50 -0.53 10.58
N HIS A 87 -8.30 -1.01 10.24
CA HIS A 87 -7.37 -0.29 9.37
C HIS A 87 -7.54 -0.74 7.93
N PHE A 88 -7.81 0.22 7.05
CA PHE A 88 -7.94 0.00 5.61
C PHE A 88 -9.01 -1.04 5.22
N ASP A 89 -10.07 -1.20 6.03
CA ASP A 89 -11.19 -2.10 5.73
C ASP A 89 -11.91 -1.71 4.42
N ASP A 90 -11.92 -0.41 4.09
CA ASP A 90 -12.48 0.11 2.84
C ASP A 90 -11.84 -0.52 1.59
N LEU A 91 -10.59 -1.00 1.66
CA LEU A 91 -9.94 -1.69 0.53
C LEU A 91 -10.61 -3.03 0.22
N ALA A 92 -11.03 -3.76 1.24
CA ALA A 92 -11.75 -5.01 1.07
C ALA A 92 -13.18 -4.77 0.54
N ASP A 93 -13.81 -3.68 0.98
CA ASP A 93 -15.13 -3.28 0.50
C ASP A 93 -15.09 -2.80 -0.95
N GLN A 94 -14.11 -1.97 -1.31
CA GLN A 94 -13.87 -1.54 -2.69
C GLN A 94 -13.69 -2.75 -3.62
N TYR A 95 -12.79 -3.69 -3.27
CA TYR A 95 -12.56 -4.89 -4.07
C TYR A 95 -13.85 -5.68 -4.30
N ARG A 96 -14.70 -5.82 -3.27
CA ARG A 96 -15.95 -6.58 -3.37
C ARG A 96 -16.97 -5.89 -4.28
N ILE A 97 -17.04 -4.55 -4.24
CA ILE A 97 -17.92 -3.76 -5.10
C ILE A 97 -17.46 -3.84 -6.56
N GLU A 98 -16.15 -3.75 -6.80
CA GLU A 98 -15.53 -3.76 -8.13
C GLU A 98 -15.49 -5.17 -8.76
N HIS A 99 -15.44 -6.21 -7.95
CA HIS A 99 -15.42 -7.62 -8.37
C HIS A 99 -16.60 -8.41 -7.77
N PRO A 100 -17.85 -8.13 -8.21
CA PRO A 100 -19.00 -8.90 -7.75
C PRO A 100 -18.83 -10.36 -8.15
N SER A 101 -19.06 -11.27 -7.21
CA SER A 101 -19.10 -12.71 -7.49
C SER A 101 -20.30 -12.98 -8.39
N THR A 102 -20.06 -13.16 -9.69
CA THR A 102 -21.04 -13.71 -10.65
C THR A 102 -21.56 -15.07 -10.23
#